data_AF-A0A0F9MF85-F1
#
_entry.id   AF-A0A0F9MF85-F1
#
_cell.length_a   1.000
_cell.length_b   1.000
_cell.length_c   1.000
_cell.angle_alpha   90.00
_cell.angle_beta   90.00
_cell.angle_gamma   90.00
#
_symmetry.space_group_name_H-M   'P 1'
#
loop_
_entity.id
_entity.type
_entity.pdbx_description
1 polymer ?
#
loop_
_entity_poly.entity_id
_entity_poly.type
_entity_poly.pdbx_seq_one_letter_code
_entity_poly.pdbx_strand_id
1 'polypeptide(L)'
;MWKTILFNLTILFPILVSAADGKLIATPGVSQIEGSGGGGLVPWAQLAGYASRDEVAFNVFCSRGDVDDYTLDVCGAQANLYDRLELSVAEQEFHVEALDLNIRQRILGAKLRLYGDLVYSKWPQLSLGIQHKKLHDPLVANLLGAEDDSGTDYYLAASKLHLGAIAGLNWLWNITGRYTEANQLGLLGFGAKGQSAEFVLEASTAILVGRHLAFGVEYRQKPDNLALKENDW
;
A
#
# COMPACT_ATOMS: atom_id res chain seq x y z
N MET A 1 54.49 5.80 -27.93
CA MET A 1 53.85 5.83 -26.60
C MET A 1 52.67 6.79 -26.67
N TRP A 2 51.49 6.32 -27.07
CA TRP A 2 50.29 7.17 -27.24
C TRP A 2 49.42 6.99 -25.99
N LYS A 3 49.25 8.04 -25.20
CA LYS A 3 48.28 8.04 -24.08
C LYS A 3 46.91 8.44 -24.62
N THR A 4 45.96 7.52 -24.57
CA THR A 4 44.55 7.79 -24.83
C THR A 4 43.96 8.48 -23.60
N ILE A 5 43.47 9.72 -23.77
CA ILE A 5 42.76 10.45 -22.72
C ILE A 5 41.28 10.09 -22.87
N LEU A 6 40.71 9.38 -21.89
CA LEU A 6 39.28 9.11 -21.76
C LEU A 6 38.62 10.33 -21.11
N PHE A 7 37.70 10.97 -21.83
CA PHE A 7 36.87 12.06 -21.32
C PHE A 7 35.59 11.45 -20.72
N ASN A 8 35.49 11.44 -19.39
CA ASN A 8 34.27 11.02 -18.69
C ASN A 8 33.29 12.21 -18.65
N LEU A 9 32.19 12.10 -19.39
CA LEU A 9 31.11 13.08 -19.40
C LEU A 9 30.11 12.72 -18.29
N THR A 10 30.27 13.31 -17.11
CA THR A 10 29.28 13.21 -16.03
C THR A 10 28.18 14.23 -16.28
N ILE A 11 27.01 13.77 -16.73
CA ILE A 11 25.82 14.61 -16.90
C ILE A 11 25.18 14.80 -15.52
N LEU A 12 25.43 15.96 -14.89
CA LEU A 12 24.63 16.43 -13.75
C LEU A 12 23.33 17.04 -14.30
N PHE A 13 22.20 16.38 -14.07
CA PHE A 13 20.89 17.00 -14.22
C PHE A 13 20.68 17.98 -13.06
N PRO A 14 20.41 19.28 -13.32
CA PRO A 14 19.99 20.19 -12.27
C PRO A 14 18.56 19.81 -11.83
N ILE A 15 18.43 19.30 -10.61
CA ILE A 15 17.12 19.16 -9.97
C ILE A 15 16.70 20.58 -9.57
N LEU A 16 15.71 21.14 -10.25
CA LEU A 16 15.01 22.34 -9.80
C LEU A 16 14.30 21.99 -8.49
N VAL A 17 14.90 22.38 -7.36
CA VAL A 17 14.25 22.32 -6.05
C VAL A 17 13.32 23.53 -5.97
N SER A 18 12.07 23.33 -6.39
CA SER A 18 10.97 24.22 -6.03
C SER A 18 10.50 23.77 -4.64
N ALA A 19 10.60 24.64 -3.64
CA ALA A 19 9.96 24.39 -2.35
C ALA A 19 8.49 24.79 -2.48
N ALA A 20 7.63 23.88 -2.93
CA ALA A 20 6.18 24.09 -2.84
C ALA A 20 5.70 23.83 -1.41
N ASP A 21 4.57 24.44 -1.04
CA ASP A 21 3.79 24.08 0.14
C ASP A 21 3.32 22.62 0.01
N GLY A 22 4.16 21.69 0.46
CA GLY A 22 3.90 20.26 0.43
C GLY A 22 2.80 19.84 1.41
N LYS A 23 2.41 18.57 1.34
CA LYS A 23 1.41 18.01 2.27
C LYS A 23 1.89 18.11 3.73
N LEU A 24 0.93 18.21 4.66
CA LEU A 24 1.25 18.17 6.09
C LEU A 24 2.02 16.88 6.43
N ILE A 25 3.04 16.99 7.28
CA ILE A 25 3.84 15.84 7.70
C ILE A 25 2.95 14.71 8.24
N ALA A 26 3.32 13.47 7.92
CA ALA A 26 2.61 12.23 8.27
C ALA A 26 1.22 12.05 7.63
N THR A 27 0.67 13.03 6.91
CA THR A 27 -0.65 12.88 6.28
C THR A 27 -0.74 11.93 5.09
N PRO A 28 0.33 11.65 4.33
CA PRO A 28 0.35 10.56 3.35
C PRO A 28 0.27 9.16 3.99
N GLY A 29 0.45 9.05 5.31
CA GLY A 29 0.55 7.79 6.01
C GLY A 29 1.93 7.14 5.85
N VAL A 30 1.94 5.81 5.91
CA VAL A 30 3.10 4.94 5.68
C VAL A 30 3.01 4.26 4.31
N SER A 31 4.05 3.52 3.95
CA SER A 31 3.97 2.58 2.82
C SER A 31 3.32 1.29 3.31
N GLN A 32 2.14 0.99 2.77
CA GLN A 32 1.39 -0.22 3.07
C GLN A 32 2.18 -1.46 2.61
N ILE A 33 1.95 -2.61 3.25
CA ILE A 33 2.60 -3.88 2.89
C ILE A 33 2.31 -4.34 1.45
N GLU A 34 1.23 -3.86 0.83
CA GLU A 34 0.89 -4.13 -0.59
C GLU A 34 1.44 -3.04 -1.55
N GLY A 35 2.27 -2.13 -1.05
CA GLY A 35 2.97 -1.13 -1.84
C GLY A 35 2.29 0.21 -2.00
N SER A 36 0.99 0.35 -1.70
CA SER A 36 0.30 1.63 -1.84
C SER A 36 0.54 2.58 -0.64
N GLY A 37 0.30 3.88 -0.80
CA GLY A 37 0.31 4.82 0.33
C GLY A 37 -0.91 4.68 1.24
N GLY A 38 -0.73 4.82 2.55
CA GLY A 38 -1.84 4.86 3.51
C GLY A 38 -1.50 4.28 4.87
N GLY A 39 -2.29 3.32 5.33
CA GLY A 39 -2.04 2.56 6.53
C GLY A 39 -0.96 1.50 6.35
N GLY A 40 -0.67 0.74 7.41
CA GLY A 40 0.23 -0.41 7.34
C GLY A 40 -0.37 -1.58 6.54
N LEU A 41 -1.66 -1.85 6.78
CA LEU A 41 -2.43 -2.95 6.19
C LEU A 41 -3.51 -2.46 5.23
N VAL A 42 -4.10 -1.28 5.47
CA VAL A 42 -5.23 -0.74 4.72
C VAL A 42 -4.79 0.43 3.83
N PRO A 43 -5.06 0.42 2.50
CA PRO A 43 -4.75 1.56 1.65
C PRO A 43 -5.69 2.72 1.99
N TRP A 44 -5.14 3.92 2.08
CA TRP A 44 -5.92 5.14 2.30
C TRP A 44 -6.14 5.89 1.00
N ALA A 45 -7.02 6.89 1.03
CA ALA A 45 -7.27 7.75 -0.12
C ALA A 45 -6.08 8.65 -0.48
N GLN A 46 -5.18 8.91 0.48
CA GLN A 46 -3.97 9.70 0.28
C GLN A 46 -3.00 9.00 -0.65
N LEU A 47 -2.37 9.78 -1.54
CA LEU A 47 -1.27 9.32 -2.36
C LEU A 47 0.05 9.41 -1.59
N ALA A 48 0.94 8.45 -1.83
CA ALA A 48 2.26 8.30 -1.23
C ALA A 48 3.12 9.56 -1.43
N GLY A 49 3.99 9.81 -0.45
CA GLY A 49 4.88 10.97 -0.47
C GLY A 49 4.15 12.31 -0.38
N TYR A 50 4.93 13.38 -0.48
CA TYR A 50 4.49 14.75 -0.14
C TYR A 50 4.29 15.66 -1.35
N ALA A 51 4.26 15.10 -2.57
CA ALA A 51 4.09 15.88 -3.81
C ALA A 51 2.84 16.77 -3.74
N SER A 52 3.02 18.04 -4.10
CA SER A 52 1.94 18.94 -4.46
C SER A 52 1.50 18.74 -5.91
N ARG A 53 0.56 19.56 -6.40
CA ARG A 53 -0.04 19.41 -7.74
C ARG A 53 0.94 19.66 -8.89
N ASP A 54 2.04 20.36 -8.65
CA ASP A 54 3.03 20.69 -9.67
C ASP A 54 4.32 19.86 -9.50
N GLU A 55 4.28 18.85 -8.63
CA GLU A 55 5.45 18.09 -8.22
C GLU A 55 5.31 16.60 -8.48
N VAL A 56 6.46 15.95 -8.55
CA VAL A 56 6.58 14.49 -8.52
C VAL A 56 7.36 14.11 -7.28
N ALA A 57 6.86 13.13 -6.53
CA ALA A 57 7.58 12.55 -5.40
C ALA A 57 7.86 11.07 -5.68
N PHE A 58 9.06 10.64 -5.34
CA PHE A 58 9.47 9.24 -5.36
C PHE A 58 9.75 8.78 -3.94
N ASN A 59 9.36 7.55 -3.62
CA ASN A 59 9.60 6.92 -2.33
C ASN A 59 10.07 5.49 -2.53
N VAL A 60 10.96 5.03 -1.67
CA VAL A 60 11.38 3.63 -1.57
C VAL A 60 11.26 3.21 -0.11
N PHE A 61 10.86 1.98 0.14
CA PHE A 61 10.64 1.50 1.48
C PHE A 61 11.00 0.02 1.61
N CYS A 62 11.38 -0.36 2.82
CA CYS A 62 11.42 -1.75 3.25
C CYS A 62 10.88 -1.84 4.67
N SER A 63 10.14 -2.90 4.97
CA SER A 63 9.56 -3.17 6.29
C SER A 63 9.62 -4.66 6.59
N ARG A 64 9.78 -4.99 7.88
CA ARG A 64 9.71 -6.36 8.39
C ARG A 64 8.65 -6.43 9.49
N GLY A 65 7.75 -7.40 9.38
CA GLY A 65 6.92 -7.89 10.49
C GLY A 65 7.48 -9.23 10.94
N ASP A 66 7.73 -9.39 12.24
CA ASP A 66 8.36 -10.58 12.81
C ASP A 66 7.54 -11.01 14.03
N VAL A 67 6.99 -12.22 13.97
CA VAL A 67 6.26 -12.91 15.05
C VAL A 67 6.80 -14.32 15.16
N ASP A 68 6.59 -14.97 16.30
CA ASP A 68 7.27 -16.23 16.68
C ASP A 68 7.36 -17.30 15.55
N ASP A 69 6.28 -17.51 14.77
CA ASP A 69 6.23 -18.53 13.73
C ASP A 69 6.29 -17.99 12.29
N TYR A 70 6.27 -16.66 12.10
CA TYR A 70 6.11 -16.03 10.80
C TYR A 70 6.91 -14.74 10.66
N THR A 71 7.60 -14.58 9.53
CA THR A 71 8.24 -13.32 9.16
C THR A 71 7.69 -12.82 7.82
N LEU A 72 7.35 -11.54 7.73
CA LEU A 72 6.98 -10.87 6.50
C LEU A 72 7.99 -9.76 6.19
N ASP A 73 8.75 -9.93 5.13
CA ASP A 73 9.60 -8.90 4.55
C ASP A 73 8.90 -8.26 3.34
N VAL A 74 8.93 -6.93 3.28
CA VAL A 74 8.39 -6.18 2.14
C VAL A 74 9.38 -5.12 1.74
N CYS A 75 9.70 -5.03 0.44
CA CYS A 75 10.43 -3.91 -0.13
C CYS A 75 9.72 -3.40 -1.37
N GLY A 76 9.73 -2.08 -1.59
CA GLY A 76 9.00 -1.50 -2.69
C GLY A 76 9.38 -0.06 -3.02
N ALA A 77 8.72 0.44 -4.06
CA ALA A 77 8.87 1.81 -4.53
C ALA A 77 7.52 2.39 -4.94
N GLN A 78 7.40 3.70 -4.79
CA GLN A 78 6.20 4.46 -5.10
C GLN A 78 6.59 5.74 -5.84
N ALA A 79 5.73 6.16 -6.79
CA ALA A 79 5.84 7.45 -7.45
C ALA A 79 4.47 8.14 -7.41
N ASN A 80 4.43 9.36 -6.88
CA ASN A 80 3.25 10.21 -6.88
C ASN A 80 3.44 11.35 -7.88
N LEU A 81 2.59 11.37 -8.88
CA LEU A 81 2.60 12.29 -10.00
C LEU A 81 1.52 13.35 -9.80
N TYR A 82 1.95 14.59 -9.56
CA TYR A 82 1.09 15.78 -9.55
C TYR A 82 -0.05 15.70 -8.52
N ASP A 83 0.17 14.98 -7.42
CA ASP A 83 -0.84 14.70 -6.42
C ASP A 83 -2.14 14.12 -7.05
N ARG A 84 -2.02 13.38 -8.16
CA ARG A 84 -3.18 12.86 -8.91
C ARG A 84 -3.11 11.36 -9.09
N LEU A 85 -1.95 10.84 -9.45
CA LEU A 85 -1.73 9.43 -9.72
C LEU A 85 -0.54 8.91 -8.91
N GLU A 86 -0.77 7.84 -8.18
CA GLU A 86 0.29 7.04 -7.55
C GLU A 86 0.51 5.76 -8.36
N LEU A 87 1.77 5.42 -8.59
CA LEU A 87 2.21 4.13 -9.10
C LEU A 87 3.06 3.46 -8.02
N SER A 88 2.92 2.15 -7.86
CA SER A 88 3.64 1.39 -6.83
C SER A 88 4.05 0.01 -7.29
N VAL A 89 5.14 -0.48 -6.71
CA VAL A 89 5.57 -1.87 -6.77
C VAL A 89 6.00 -2.31 -5.37
N ALA A 90 5.60 -3.51 -4.97
CA ALA A 90 6.08 -4.15 -3.75
C ALA A 90 6.42 -5.62 -4.03
N GLU A 91 7.54 -6.05 -3.47
CA GLU A 91 7.93 -7.45 -3.33
C GLU A 91 7.72 -7.86 -1.89
N GLN A 92 7.03 -8.97 -1.69
CA GLN A 92 6.80 -9.57 -0.39
C GLN A 92 7.47 -10.94 -0.33
N GLU A 93 8.08 -11.24 0.80
CA GLU A 93 8.58 -12.56 1.16
C GLU A 93 8.03 -12.94 2.52
N PHE A 94 7.21 -13.98 2.55
CA PHE A 94 6.58 -14.49 3.76
C PHE A 94 7.23 -15.83 4.14
N HIS A 95 7.93 -15.85 5.27
CA HIS A 95 8.59 -17.03 5.81
C HIS A 95 7.69 -17.71 6.84
N VAL A 96 7.56 -19.04 6.73
CA VAL A 96 6.86 -19.91 7.69
C VAL A 96 7.89 -20.82 8.35
N GLU A 97 8.23 -20.53 9.61
CA GLU A 97 9.33 -21.19 10.34
C GLU A 97 9.09 -22.71 10.46
N ALA A 98 7.87 -23.10 10.82
CA ALA A 98 7.50 -24.51 11.04
C ALA A 98 7.67 -25.41 9.79
N LEU A 99 7.69 -24.82 8.60
CA LEU A 99 7.79 -25.52 7.32
C LEU A 99 9.09 -25.22 6.56
N ASP A 100 9.96 -24.35 7.11
CA ASP A 100 11.13 -23.79 6.42
C ASP A 100 10.80 -23.36 4.98
N LEU A 101 9.72 -22.60 4.84
CA LEU A 101 9.13 -22.26 3.55
C LEU A 101 9.08 -20.75 3.35
N ASN A 102 9.52 -20.31 2.17
CA ASN A 102 9.36 -18.93 1.69
C ASN A 102 8.28 -18.86 0.62
N ILE A 103 7.34 -17.94 0.80
CA ILE A 103 6.28 -17.62 -0.16
C ILE A 103 6.52 -16.19 -0.65
N ARG A 104 6.85 -16.02 -1.93
CA ARG A 104 7.09 -14.71 -2.52
C ARG A 104 5.93 -14.25 -3.40
N GLN A 105 5.65 -12.95 -3.32
CA GLN A 105 4.61 -12.30 -4.10
C GLN A 105 5.07 -10.93 -4.58
N ARG A 106 4.77 -10.62 -5.84
CA ARG A 106 4.90 -9.27 -6.41
C ARG A 106 3.54 -8.59 -6.50
N ILE A 107 3.50 -7.30 -6.18
CA ILE A 107 2.31 -6.46 -6.29
C ILE A 107 2.65 -5.22 -7.12
N LEU A 108 1.88 -4.98 -8.17
CA LEU A 108 1.92 -3.77 -8.99
C LEU A 108 0.64 -2.98 -8.73
N GLY A 109 0.76 -1.72 -8.33
CA GLY A 109 -0.37 -0.88 -7.97
C GLY A 109 -0.45 0.43 -8.72
N ALA A 110 -1.66 0.88 -8.98
CA ALA A 110 -1.94 2.26 -9.39
C ALA A 110 -3.12 2.80 -8.58
N LYS A 111 -3.03 4.06 -8.13
CA LYS A 111 -4.09 4.72 -7.35
C LYS A 111 -4.30 6.14 -7.84
N LEU A 112 -5.54 6.44 -8.22
CA LEU A 112 -5.96 7.71 -8.78
C LEU A 112 -6.79 8.48 -7.77
N ARG A 113 -6.37 9.68 -7.40
CA ARG A 113 -7.19 10.60 -6.59
C ARG A 113 -8.33 11.13 -7.44
N LEU A 114 -9.55 10.77 -7.07
CA LEU A 114 -10.77 11.19 -7.77
C LEU A 114 -11.22 12.59 -7.34
N TYR A 115 -11.24 12.82 -6.04
CA TYR A 115 -11.81 14.02 -5.46
C TYR A 115 -11.08 14.46 -4.19
N GLY A 116 -11.01 15.78 -4.04
CA GLY A 116 -10.80 16.43 -2.76
C GLY A 116 -9.37 16.42 -2.23
N ASP A 117 -9.28 16.86 -1.00
CA ASP A 117 -8.08 16.98 -0.18
C ASP A 117 -8.42 16.49 1.23
N LEU A 118 -7.47 15.80 1.85
CA LEU A 118 -7.64 15.18 3.16
C LEU A 118 -8.14 16.16 4.24
N VAL A 119 -7.66 17.41 4.22
CA VAL A 119 -7.89 18.40 5.28
C VAL A 119 -8.89 19.46 4.82
N TYR A 120 -8.70 20.03 3.64
CA TYR A 120 -9.39 21.26 3.26
C TYR A 120 -10.74 21.05 2.58
N SER A 121 -11.00 19.87 2.01
CA SER A 121 -12.27 19.61 1.33
C SER A 121 -13.42 19.35 2.30
N LYS A 122 -14.64 19.77 1.93
CA LYS A 122 -15.86 19.54 2.71
C LYS A 122 -16.18 18.05 2.87
N TRP A 123 -16.00 17.29 1.80
CA TRP A 123 -16.15 15.83 1.76
C TRP A 123 -14.78 15.15 1.90
N PRO A 124 -14.73 13.87 2.34
CA PRO A 124 -13.49 13.11 2.40
C PRO A 124 -12.79 13.07 1.03
N GLN A 125 -11.47 12.94 1.06
CA GLN A 125 -10.71 12.65 -0.15
C GLN A 125 -11.11 11.26 -0.65
N LEU A 126 -11.28 11.11 -1.96
CA LEU A 126 -11.63 9.85 -2.60
C LEU A 126 -10.53 9.42 -3.57
N SER A 127 -10.19 8.13 -3.56
CA SER A 127 -9.30 7.54 -4.56
C SER A 127 -9.78 6.18 -5.01
N LEU A 128 -9.57 5.87 -6.29
CA LEU A 128 -9.73 4.54 -6.86
C LEU A 128 -8.36 3.91 -7.02
N GLY A 129 -8.18 2.68 -6.56
CA GLY A 129 -6.96 1.92 -6.76
C GLY A 129 -7.19 0.58 -7.44
N ILE A 130 -6.14 0.13 -8.11
CA ILE A 130 -6.02 -1.18 -8.73
C ILE A 130 -4.69 -1.79 -8.28
N GLN A 131 -4.70 -3.07 -7.91
CA GLN A 131 -3.49 -3.82 -7.55
C GLN A 131 -3.50 -5.16 -8.26
N HIS A 132 -2.52 -5.38 -9.12
CA HIS A 132 -2.27 -6.68 -9.73
C HIS A 132 -1.21 -7.43 -8.93
N LYS A 133 -1.54 -8.65 -8.52
CA LYS A 133 -0.71 -9.47 -7.63
C LYS A 133 -0.32 -10.76 -8.34
N LYS A 134 0.94 -11.16 -8.19
CA LYS A 134 1.48 -12.40 -8.74
C LYS A 134 2.23 -13.17 -7.67
N LEU A 135 1.76 -14.37 -7.38
CA LEU A 135 2.41 -15.33 -6.51
C LEU A 135 3.52 -16.05 -7.30
N HIS A 136 4.73 -16.06 -6.76
CA HIS A 136 5.88 -16.71 -7.39
C HIS A 136 6.06 -18.17 -6.97
N ASP A 137 5.60 -18.51 -5.76
CA ASP A 137 5.76 -19.84 -5.17
C ASP A 137 4.36 -20.46 -4.91
N PRO A 138 3.62 -20.88 -5.95
CA PRO A 138 2.20 -21.28 -5.84
C PRO A 138 1.97 -22.68 -5.28
N LEU A 139 3.03 -23.42 -4.92
CA LEU A 139 2.91 -24.82 -4.52
C LEU A 139 1.94 -25.01 -3.34
N VAL A 140 2.07 -24.20 -2.30
CA VAL A 140 1.17 -24.27 -1.14
C VAL A 140 -0.24 -23.82 -1.50
N ALA A 141 -0.39 -22.74 -2.27
CA ALA A 141 -1.68 -22.27 -2.72
C ALA A 141 -2.46 -23.34 -3.50
N ASN A 142 -1.79 -24.01 -4.45
CA ASN A 142 -2.38 -25.08 -5.25
C ASN A 142 -2.78 -26.29 -4.40
N LEU A 143 -1.97 -26.65 -3.40
CA LEU A 143 -2.28 -27.73 -2.46
C LEU A 143 -3.49 -27.40 -1.59
N LEU A 144 -3.70 -26.12 -1.27
CA LEU A 144 -4.87 -25.64 -0.53
C LEU A 144 -6.11 -25.45 -1.41
N GLY A 145 -5.97 -25.54 -2.73
CA GLY A 145 -7.09 -25.49 -3.68
C GLY A 145 -7.33 -24.13 -4.33
N ALA A 146 -6.34 -23.23 -4.31
CA ALA A 146 -6.38 -22.02 -5.13
C ALA A 146 -6.43 -22.37 -6.62
N GLU A 147 -7.17 -21.57 -7.40
CA GLU A 147 -7.36 -21.80 -8.83
C GLU A 147 -6.27 -21.13 -9.66
N ASP A 148 -5.86 -19.93 -9.24
CA ASP A 148 -4.89 -19.10 -9.93
C ASP A 148 -3.72 -18.66 -9.04
N ASP A 149 -2.60 -18.33 -9.68
CA ASP A 149 -1.38 -17.78 -9.05
C ASP A 149 -1.28 -16.25 -9.20
N SER A 150 -2.30 -15.60 -9.79
CA SER A 150 -2.37 -14.14 -9.91
C SER A 150 -3.81 -13.65 -9.82
N GLY A 151 -3.99 -12.41 -9.37
CA GLY A 151 -5.30 -11.78 -9.29
C GLY A 151 -5.20 -10.26 -9.30
N THR A 152 -6.34 -9.61 -9.53
CA THR A 152 -6.40 -8.15 -9.58
C THR A 152 -7.47 -7.63 -8.63
N ASP A 153 -7.03 -6.80 -7.70
CA ASP A 153 -7.90 -6.12 -6.74
C ASP A 153 -8.28 -4.74 -7.26
N TYR A 154 -9.52 -4.35 -7.01
CA TYR A 154 -10.01 -2.99 -7.24
C TYR A 154 -10.55 -2.43 -5.93
N TYR A 155 -10.19 -1.21 -5.58
CA TYR A 155 -10.69 -0.61 -4.33
C TYR A 155 -11.03 0.86 -4.47
N LEU A 156 -12.00 1.30 -3.66
CA LEU A 156 -12.34 2.71 -3.48
C LEU A 156 -12.12 3.08 -2.02
N ALA A 157 -11.25 4.07 -1.79
CA ALA A 157 -10.91 4.55 -0.46
C ALA A 157 -11.45 5.97 -0.23
N ALA A 158 -11.90 6.23 0.99
CA ALA A 158 -12.37 7.51 1.48
C ALA A 158 -11.70 7.86 2.80
N SER A 159 -10.97 8.98 2.85
CA SER A 159 -10.26 9.40 4.06
C SER A 159 -10.48 10.87 4.39
N LYS A 160 -10.46 11.18 5.69
CA LYS A 160 -10.57 12.56 6.18
C LYS A 160 -9.73 12.75 7.43
N LEU A 161 -9.01 13.87 7.48
CA LEU A 161 -8.37 14.37 8.69
C LEU A 161 -9.19 15.53 9.24
N HIS A 162 -9.61 15.41 10.49
CA HIS A 162 -10.27 16.46 11.25
C HIS A 162 -9.27 17.11 12.21
N LEU A 163 -9.11 18.42 12.12
CA LEU A 163 -8.20 19.16 12.98
C LEU A 163 -8.86 19.48 14.32
N GLY A 164 -8.17 19.22 15.43
CA GLY A 164 -8.63 19.56 16.78
C GLY A 164 -9.93 18.87 17.25
N ALA A 165 -10.29 17.73 16.63
CA ALA A 165 -11.60 17.11 16.82
C ALA A 165 -11.77 16.36 18.15
N ILE A 166 -10.77 15.61 18.60
CA ILE A 166 -10.87 14.75 19.79
C ILE A 166 -9.95 15.28 20.87
N ALA A 167 -10.53 15.92 21.91
CA ALA A 167 -9.78 16.56 22.98
C ALA A 167 -8.68 17.54 22.49
N GLY A 168 -8.93 18.22 21.35
CA GLY A 168 -7.96 19.12 20.71
C GLY A 168 -6.90 18.43 19.85
N LEU A 169 -6.94 17.11 19.72
CA LEU A 169 -6.06 16.32 18.85
C LEU A 169 -6.66 16.14 17.45
N ASN A 170 -5.79 15.96 16.45
CA ASN A 170 -6.25 15.70 15.09
C ASN A 170 -6.66 14.23 14.96
N TRP A 171 -7.78 14.00 14.28
CA TRP A 171 -8.36 12.68 14.12
C TRP A 171 -8.48 12.31 12.64
N LEU A 172 -7.87 11.20 12.27
CA LEU A 172 -7.93 10.62 10.94
C LEU A 172 -8.87 9.41 10.96
N TRP A 173 -9.68 9.26 9.92
CA TRP A 173 -10.34 8.00 9.60
C TRP A 173 -10.24 7.70 8.10
N ASN A 174 -10.30 6.41 7.78
CA ASN A 174 -10.37 5.88 6.43
C ASN A 174 -11.33 4.69 6.36
N ILE A 175 -12.05 4.59 5.25
CA ILE A 175 -12.85 3.43 4.88
C ILE A 175 -12.50 3.06 3.45
N THR A 176 -12.28 1.77 3.20
CA THR A 176 -11.99 1.22 1.88
C THR A 176 -12.91 0.05 1.59
N GLY A 177 -13.55 0.06 0.42
CA GLY A 177 -14.23 -1.11 -0.13
C GLY A 177 -13.36 -1.71 -1.22
N ARG A 178 -13.08 -3.01 -1.16
CA ARG A 178 -12.23 -3.74 -2.10
C ARG A 178 -12.98 -4.92 -2.72
N TYR A 179 -12.83 -5.10 -4.02
CA TYR A 179 -13.24 -6.30 -4.74
C TYR A 179 -11.99 -7.14 -5.02
N THR A 180 -11.93 -8.38 -4.54
CA THR A 180 -10.71 -9.20 -4.56
C THR A 180 -10.99 -10.70 -4.58
N GLU A 181 -10.08 -11.45 -5.20
CA GLU A 181 -10.02 -12.92 -5.21
C GLU A 181 -8.89 -13.46 -4.33
N ALA A 182 -8.12 -12.57 -3.70
CA ALA A 182 -6.84 -12.88 -3.10
C ALA A 182 -7.01 -13.57 -1.73
N ASN A 183 -6.49 -14.78 -1.60
CA ASN A 183 -6.49 -15.53 -0.35
C ASN A 183 -5.31 -15.08 0.52
N GLN A 184 -5.56 -14.58 1.74
CA GLN A 184 -4.54 -14.05 2.65
C GLN A 184 -3.60 -13.04 1.95
N LEU A 185 -4.15 -11.93 1.43
CA LEU A 185 -3.47 -10.94 0.57
C LEU A 185 -3.00 -11.45 -0.80
N GLY A 186 -3.23 -12.72 -1.12
CA GLY A 186 -2.75 -13.40 -2.33
C GLY A 186 -1.59 -14.36 -2.05
N LEU A 187 -1.08 -14.39 -0.81
CA LEU A 187 -0.02 -15.31 -0.40
C LEU A 187 -0.46 -16.78 -0.48
N LEU A 188 -1.75 -17.06 -0.40
CA LEU A 188 -2.33 -18.40 -0.59
C LEU A 188 -3.08 -18.54 -1.92
N GLY A 189 -2.69 -17.75 -2.93
CA GLY A 189 -3.27 -17.81 -4.27
C GLY A 189 -4.59 -17.07 -4.41
N PHE A 190 -5.27 -17.31 -5.53
CA PHE A 190 -6.45 -16.55 -5.95
C PHE A 190 -7.60 -17.48 -6.31
N GLY A 191 -8.80 -17.11 -5.85
CA GLY A 191 -10.02 -17.89 -6.03
C GLY A 191 -9.99 -19.26 -5.36
N ALA A 192 -11.03 -20.04 -5.61
CA ALA A 192 -11.13 -21.47 -5.32
C ALA A 192 -12.31 -22.04 -6.12
N LYS A 193 -12.37 -23.38 -6.27
CA LYS A 193 -13.43 -24.03 -7.06
C LYS A 193 -14.84 -23.60 -6.62
N GLY A 194 -15.53 -22.85 -7.49
CA GLY A 194 -16.90 -22.39 -7.27
C GLY A 194 -17.02 -21.11 -6.43
N GLN A 195 -15.89 -20.48 -6.10
CA GLN A 195 -15.82 -19.19 -5.41
C GLN A 195 -15.15 -18.16 -6.32
N SER A 196 -15.74 -16.97 -6.40
CA SER A 196 -15.25 -15.85 -7.23
C SER A 196 -14.87 -14.67 -6.35
N ALA A 197 -14.44 -13.57 -6.98
CA ALA A 197 -14.18 -12.32 -6.28
C ALA A 197 -15.32 -11.89 -5.36
N GLU A 198 -14.95 -11.36 -4.19
CA GLU A 198 -15.85 -10.86 -3.16
C GLU A 198 -15.56 -9.40 -2.84
N PHE A 199 -16.59 -8.69 -2.38
CA PHE A 199 -16.44 -7.36 -1.78
C PHE A 199 -16.10 -7.47 -0.29
N VAL A 200 -14.93 -6.96 0.08
CA VAL A 200 -14.47 -6.86 1.47
C VAL A 200 -14.40 -5.40 1.92
N LEU A 201 -14.58 -5.19 3.22
CA LEU A 201 -14.49 -3.87 3.85
C LEU A 201 -13.23 -3.75 4.71
N GLU A 202 -12.61 -2.58 4.64
CA GLU A 202 -11.43 -2.23 5.41
C GLU A 202 -11.64 -0.86 6.05
N ALA A 203 -11.16 -0.68 7.28
CA ALA A 203 -11.31 0.55 8.03
C ALA A 203 -10.03 0.85 8.81
N SER A 204 -9.74 2.13 9.00
CA SER A 204 -8.65 2.53 9.87
C SER A 204 -8.92 3.89 10.48
N THR A 205 -8.36 4.10 11.67
CA THR A 205 -8.45 5.38 12.35
C THR A 205 -7.20 5.65 13.16
N ALA A 206 -6.83 6.93 13.25
CA ALA A 206 -5.68 7.36 14.03
C ALA A 206 -5.91 8.71 14.72
N ILE A 207 -5.32 8.86 15.90
CA ILE A 207 -5.19 10.12 16.63
C ILE A 207 -3.75 10.60 16.49
N LEU A 208 -3.58 11.82 16.00
CA LEU A 208 -2.27 12.42 15.82
C LEU A 208 -1.96 13.33 17.03
N VAL A 209 -0.99 12.90 17.82
CA VAL A 209 -0.46 13.61 18.99
C VAL A 209 0.68 14.51 18.52
N GLY A 210 0.30 15.67 17.99
CA GLY A 210 1.25 16.62 17.40
C GLY A 210 1.69 16.22 15.97
N ARG A 211 2.91 16.61 15.60
CA ARG A 211 3.44 16.45 14.22
C ARG A 211 4.23 15.15 13.99
N HIS A 212 4.51 14.39 15.05
CA HIS A 212 5.49 13.30 14.99
C HIS A 212 4.98 11.98 15.56
N LEU A 213 3.84 11.98 16.25
CA LEU A 213 3.31 10.80 16.90
C LEU A 213 1.85 10.59 16.48
N ALA A 214 1.53 9.36 16.09
CA ALA A 214 0.17 8.95 15.80
C ALA A 214 -0.08 7.58 16.43
N PHE A 215 -1.28 7.40 16.96
CA PHE A 215 -1.78 6.12 17.46
C PHE A 215 -2.99 5.74 16.65
N GLY A 216 -3.01 4.54 16.08
CA GLY A 216 -4.10 4.11 15.23
C GLY A 216 -4.33 2.61 15.29
N VAL A 217 -5.48 2.23 14.75
CA VAL A 217 -5.90 0.85 14.58
C VAL A 217 -6.41 0.69 13.15
N GLU A 218 -6.19 -0.50 12.60
CA GLU A 218 -6.64 -0.88 11.27
C GLU A 218 -7.41 -2.19 11.40
N TYR A 219 -8.40 -2.36 10.55
CA TYR A 219 -9.23 -3.55 10.43
C TYR A 219 -9.38 -3.87 8.95
N ARG A 220 -9.19 -5.14 8.59
CA ARG A 220 -9.37 -5.61 7.21
C ARG A 220 -10.07 -6.95 7.19
N GLN A 221 -11.23 -6.99 6.55
CA GLN A 221 -11.93 -8.23 6.27
C GLN A 221 -11.20 -9.04 5.20
N LYS A 222 -11.27 -10.38 5.30
CA LYS A 222 -10.69 -11.32 4.34
C LYS A 222 -11.76 -12.08 3.57
N PRO A 223 -11.50 -12.49 2.31
CA PRO A 223 -12.30 -13.48 1.61
C PRO A 223 -12.12 -14.88 2.23
N ASP A 224 -13.18 -15.68 2.29
CA ASP A 224 -13.15 -17.07 2.77
C ASP A 224 -13.25 -18.09 1.62
N ASN A 225 -12.32 -18.04 0.67
CA ASN A 225 -12.34 -18.98 -0.47
C ASN A 225 -11.82 -20.38 -0.10
N LEU A 226 -11.00 -20.49 0.95
CA LEU A 226 -10.28 -21.72 1.31
C LEU A 226 -10.83 -22.43 2.57
N ALA A 227 -11.98 -21.97 3.11
CA ALA A 227 -12.59 -22.51 4.34
C ALA A 227 -11.62 -22.55 5.55
N LEU A 228 -10.66 -21.62 5.57
CA LEU A 228 -9.78 -21.40 6.71
C LEU A 228 -10.59 -20.59 7.73
N LYS A 229 -10.70 -21.06 8.98
CA LYS A 229 -11.50 -20.40 10.02
C LYS A 229 -10.88 -19.08 10.51
N GLU A 230 -10.69 -18.11 9.62
CA GLU A 230 -10.10 -16.80 9.93
C GLU A 230 -10.63 -15.76 8.92
N ASN A 231 -11.43 -14.81 9.41
CA ASN A 231 -12.26 -13.94 8.55
C ASN A 231 -11.79 -12.47 8.52
N ASP A 232 -10.85 -12.08 9.39
CA ASP A 232 -10.41 -10.71 9.58
C ASP A 232 -8.95 -10.59 10.08
N TRP A 233 -8.39 -9.39 9.93
CA TRP A 233 -7.16 -8.90 10.59
C TRP A 233 -7.46 -7.64 11.39
#